data_AF-A0ABC8T396-F1
#
_entry.id   AF-A0ABC8T396-F1
#
_cell.length_a   1.000
_cell.length_b   1.000
_cell.length_c   1.000
_cell.angle_alpha   90.00
_cell.angle_beta   90.00
_cell.angle_gamma   90.00
#
_symmetry.space_group_name_H-M   'P 1'
#
loop_
_entity.id
_entity.type
_entity.pdbx_description
1 polymer ?
#
loop_
_entity_poly.entity_id
_entity_poly.type
_entity_poly.pdbx_seq_one_letter_code
_entity_poly.pdbx_strand_id
1 'polypeptide(L)'
;MDLVAVDWFKDTKRMDHVARRRGCAAQLSGPRQHKQADFSSLTLLLCRQAWASEIASEKGLFSVVINVQVPASTHYSMVFYFVTTELAPGSLLQRFVDGDDEFRNSRLKLIPSVPKGSWIVRQSVGSTPCLLGKAVDCNYIRGAKYLEIDVDIGSSTVANGVLGLVIGVITSLVVDMAFLVQANTTDELPERLIGAVRVSHIELSSAIVPKLDPELLE
;
A
#
# COMPACT_ATOMS: atom_id res chain seq x y z
N MET A 1 5.49 -6.59 9.53
CA MET A 1 6.29 -6.86 8.32
C MET A 1 7.15 -5.64 8.07
N ASP A 2 8.24 -5.75 7.31
CA ASP A 2 9.14 -4.64 7.06
C ASP A 2 8.74 -3.90 5.79
N LEU A 3 8.61 -2.57 5.86
CA LEU A 3 8.40 -1.73 4.68
C LEU A 3 9.73 -1.61 3.91
N VAL A 4 9.75 -2.06 2.65
CA VAL A 4 10.97 -2.08 1.83
C VAL A 4 10.95 -1.09 0.68
N ALA A 5 9.77 -0.74 0.17
CA ALA A 5 9.61 0.25 -0.88
C ALA A 5 8.28 0.98 -0.77
N VAL A 6 8.24 2.18 -1.36
CA VAL A 6 7.02 2.98 -1.53
C VAL A 6 7.06 3.61 -2.91
N ASP A 7 5.97 3.47 -3.66
CA ASP A 7 5.81 4.13 -4.95
C ASP A 7 4.72 5.19 -4.88
N TRP A 8 4.94 6.30 -5.57
CA TRP A 8 4.00 7.40 -5.70
C TRP A 8 3.74 7.67 -7.18
N PHE A 9 2.62 7.15 -7.67
CA PHE A 9 2.29 7.11 -9.07
C PHE A 9 1.11 7.99 -9.43
N LYS A 10 1.07 8.42 -10.70
CA LYS A 10 -0.09 9.08 -11.31
C LYS A 10 -0.35 8.56 -12.71
N ASP A 11 -1.62 8.48 -13.10
CA ASP A 11 -2.04 8.15 -14.47
C ASP A 11 -3.41 8.80 -14.78
N THR A 12 -3.72 8.89 -16.07
CA THR A 12 -5.04 9.23 -16.60
C THR A 12 -6.12 8.21 -16.23
N LYS A 13 -5.75 6.96 -15.94
CA LYS A 13 -6.67 5.88 -15.55
C LYS A 13 -6.29 5.32 -14.18
N ARG A 14 -7.25 4.68 -13.51
CA ARG A 14 -6.98 3.91 -12.28
C ARG A 14 -5.96 2.81 -12.56
N MET A 15 -5.03 2.62 -11.62
CA MET A 15 -3.96 1.64 -11.72
C MET A 15 -4.26 0.45 -10.81
N ASP A 16 -4.81 -0.60 -11.41
CA ASP A 16 -5.04 -1.89 -10.75
C ASP A 16 -3.87 -2.84 -11.02
N HIS A 17 -3.65 -3.82 -10.14
CA HIS A 17 -2.65 -4.89 -10.34
C HIS A 17 -1.20 -4.38 -10.49
N VAL A 18 -0.81 -3.33 -9.77
CA VAL A 18 0.52 -2.74 -9.87
C VAL A 18 1.61 -3.78 -9.61
N ALA A 19 1.43 -4.70 -8.65
CA ALA A 19 2.40 -5.75 -8.35
C ALA A 19 2.56 -6.79 -9.48
N ARG A 20 1.61 -6.88 -10.42
CA ARG A 20 1.68 -7.77 -11.59
C ARG A 20 2.33 -7.16 -12.83
N ARG A 21 2.52 -5.84 -12.86
CA ARG A 21 3.05 -5.19 -14.06
C ARG A 21 4.57 -5.22 -14.09
N ARG A 22 5.13 -5.52 -15.28
CA ARG A 22 6.59 -5.53 -15.48
C ARG A 22 7.19 -4.17 -15.14
N GLY A 23 8.30 -4.21 -14.41
CA GLY A 23 8.96 -3.00 -13.90
C GLY A 23 8.51 -2.57 -12.50
N CYS A 24 7.49 -3.22 -11.93
CA CYS A 24 7.09 -3.01 -10.54
C CYS A 24 8.14 -3.59 -9.57
N ALA A 25 8.34 -2.93 -8.42
CA ALA A 25 9.22 -3.39 -7.35
C ALA A 25 8.87 -4.80 -6.83
N ALA A 26 7.64 -5.27 -6.99
CA ALA A 26 7.27 -6.64 -6.64
C ALA A 26 7.75 -7.72 -7.64
N GLN A 27 8.04 -7.35 -8.89
CA GLN A 27 8.35 -8.29 -9.98
C GLN A 27 9.83 -8.38 -10.36
N LEU A 28 10.63 -7.40 -9.97
CA LEU A 28 12.05 -7.36 -10.29
C LEU A 28 12.75 -8.54 -9.57
N SER A 29 13.09 -9.57 -10.34
CA SER A 29 13.92 -10.69 -9.92
C SER A 29 15.07 -10.80 -10.91
N GLY A 30 16.29 -10.54 -10.44
CA GLY A 30 17.51 -10.70 -11.25
C GLY A 30 18.68 -9.84 -10.76
N PRO A 31 19.90 -10.39 -10.75
CA PRO A 31 21.07 -9.69 -10.23
C PRO A 31 21.42 -8.53 -11.16
N ARG A 32 21.47 -7.30 -10.63
CA ARG A 32 22.10 -6.17 -11.35
C ARG A 32 23.32 -5.69 -10.60
N GLN A 33 24.40 -5.55 -11.37
CA GLN A 33 25.74 -5.18 -10.90
C GLN A 33 25.72 -3.96 -9.96
N HIS A 34 26.31 -4.16 -8.79
CA HIS A 34 26.72 -3.12 -7.84
C HIS A 34 27.36 -1.93 -8.57
N LYS A 35 26.66 -0.80 -8.60
CA LYS A 35 27.30 0.51 -8.71
C LYS A 35 26.90 1.33 -7.49
N GLN A 36 27.92 1.72 -6.73
CA GLN A 36 27.85 2.66 -5.62
C GLN A 36 27.05 3.91 -6.05
N ALA A 37 25.93 4.20 -5.38
CA ALA A 37 25.07 5.33 -5.71
C ALA A 37 25.35 6.53 -4.79
N ASP A 38 25.55 7.68 -5.41
CA ASP A 38 25.75 8.99 -4.79
C ASP A 38 24.42 9.62 -4.34
N PHE A 39 24.44 10.36 -3.22
CA PHE A 39 23.27 10.79 -2.45
C PHE A 39 22.80 12.20 -2.83
N SER A 40 22.19 12.33 -4.01
CA SER A 40 21.39 13.52 -4.34
C SER A 40 20.32 13.20 -5.37
N SER A 41 19.05 13.39 -4.97
CA SER A 41 17.80 13.44 -5.79
C SER A 41 17.56 12.33 -6.84
N LEU A 42 16.39 11.68 -6.72
CA LEU A 42 15.80 10.69 -7.65
C LEU A 42 16.51 9.32 -7.80
N THR A 43 17.83 9.23 -7.70
CA THR A 43 18.55 7.94 -7.79
C THR A 43 18.28 7.01 -6.60
N LEU A 44 17.90 7.57 -5.44
CA LEU A 44 17.55 6.83 -4.22
C LEU A 44 16.26 6.00 -4.35
N LEU A 45 15.28 6.44 -5.14
CA LEU A 45 13.98 5.77 -5.25
C LEU A 45 14.09 4.49 -6.08
N LEU A 46 14.77 4.57 -7.23
CA LEU A 46 15.06 3.42 -8.09
C LEU A 46 16.00 2.42 -7.41
N CYS A 47 16.99 2.90 -6.63
CA CYS A 47 17.91 2.03 -5.90
C CYS A 47 17.20 1.28 -4.75
N ARG A 48 16.21 1.89 -4.08
CA ARG A 48 15.40 1.22 -3.04
C ARG A 48 14.38 0.23 -3.63
N GLN A 49 13.73 0.56 -4.74
CA GLN A 49 12.81 -0.33 -5.44
C GLN A 49 13.53 -1.58 -5.97
N ALA A 50 14.71 -1.41 -6.58
CA ALA A 50 15.53 -2.52 -7.05
C ALA A 50 16.01 -3.40 -5.88
N TRP A 51 16.47 -2.80 -4.79
CA TRP A 51 16.94 -3.54 -3.61
C TRP A 51 15.82 -4.29 -2.88
N ALA A 52 14.62 -3.70 -2.77
CA ALA A 52 13.44 -4.32 -2.18
C ALA A 52 12.99 -5.57 -2.96
N SER A 53 13.05 -5.49 -4.28
CA SER A 53 12.70 -6.57 -5.19
C SER A 53 13.71 -7.72 -5.20
N GLU A 54 14.99 -7.38 -5.10
CA GLU A 54 16.09 -8.33 -5.02
C GLU A 54 16.03 -9.08 -3.68
N ILE A 55 15.72 -8.37 -2.59
CA ILE A 55 15.45 -8.97 -1.27
C ILE A 55 14.23 -9.92 -1.30
N ALA A 56 13.14 -9.53 -1.95
CA ALA A 56 11.94 -10.36 -2.05
C ALA A 56 12.18 -11.63 -2.90
N SER A 57 12.95 -11.52 -3.98
CA SER A 57 13.22 -12.62 -4.91
C SER A 57 14.33 -13.57 -4.44
N GLU A 58 15.40 -13.08 -3.79
CA GLU A 58 16.55 -13.89 -3.39
C GLU A 58 16.37 -14.64 -2.06
N LYS A 59 15.48 -14.19 -1.15
CA LYS A 59 15.38 -14.75 0.22
C LYS A 59 14.11 -15.56 0.53
N GLY A 60 13.29 -15.89 -0.48
CA GLY A 60 12.05 -16.65 -0.25
C GLY A 60 10.98 -15.88 0.54
N LEU A 61 11.06 -14.54 0.54
CA LEU A 61 10.15 -13.70 1.31
C LEU A 61 8.75 -13.68 0.70
N PHE A 62 7.76 -13.44 1.57
CA PHE A 62 6.40 -13.14 1.18
C PHE A 62 6.14 -11.64 1.23
N SER A 63 5.50 -11.10 0.19
CA SER A 63 5.20 -9.66 0.09
C SER A 63 3.71 -9.38 0.26
N VAL A 64 3.36 -8.38 1.08
CA VAL A 64 2.03 -7.75 1.07
C VAL A 64 2.18 -6.38 0.45
N VAL A 65 1.48 -6.15 -0.66
CA VAL A 65 1.47 -4.88 -1.38
C VAL A 65 0.14 -4.19 -1.12
N ILE A 66 0.16 -2.96 -0.64
CA ILE A 66 -1.05 -2.16 -0.43
C ILE A 66 -1.01 -0.97 -1.36
N ASN A 67 -1.92 -0.94 -2.34
CA ASN A 67 -2.07 0.13 -3.31
C ASN A 67 -3.27 0.99 -2.93
N VAL A 68 -3.03 2.14 -2.32
CA VAL A 68 -4.09 3.11 -2.00
C VAL A 68 -4.36 3.95 -3.23
N GLN A 69 -5.53 3.73 -3.84
CA GLN A 69 -5.95 4.36 -5.08
C GLN A 69 -6.79 5.60 -4.75
N VAL A 70 -6.32 6.75 -5.21
CA VAL A 70 -6.88 8.05 -4.89
C VAL A 70 -7.43 8.67 -6.18
N PRO A 71 -8.76 8.71 -6.36
CA PRO A 71 -9.35 9.37 -7.53
C PRO A 71 -9.21 10.89 -7.42
N ALA A 72 -8.83 11.54 -8.52
CA ALA A 72 -8.90 12.99 -8.67
C ALA A 72 -9.01 13.32 -10.17
N SER A 73 -8.74 14.57 -10.58
CA SER A 73 -8.58 14.91 -12.00
C SER A 73 -7.46 14.12 -12.69
N THR A 74 -6.54 13.57 -11.91
CA THR A 74 -5.57 12.54 -12.29
C THR A 74 -5.63 11.45 -11.22
N HIS A 75 -5.61 10.18 -11.59
CA HIS A 75 -5.62 9.09 -10.62
C HIS A 75 -4.23 8.97 -9.99
N TYR A 76 -4.17 8.96 -8.66
CA TYR A 76 -2.94 8.71 -7.92
C TYR A 76 -2.97 7.33 -7.28
N SER A 77 -1.79 6.74 -7.12
CA SER A 77 -1.60 5.45 -6.49
C SER A 77 -0.41 5.53 -5.54
N MET A 78 -0.66 5.25 -4.26
CA MET A 78 0.38 5.15 -3.24
C MET A 78 0.56 3.67 -2.90
N VAL A 79 1.68 3.11 -3.31
CA VAL A 79 1.93 1.67 -3.21
C VAL A 79 2.95 1.41 -2.13
N PHE A 80 2.58 0.62 -1.12
CA PHE A 80 3.45 0.23 -0.03
C PHE A 80 3.82 -1.24 -0.15
N TYR A 81 5.11 -1.55 -0.12
CA TYR A 81 5.62 -2.91 -0.23
C TYR A 81 6.14 -3.37 1.13
N PHE A 82 5.42 -4.31 1.74
CA PHE A 82 5.80 -4.94 3.00
C PHE A 82 6.28 -6.37 2.78
N VAL A 83 7.36 -6.78 3.44
CA VAL A 83 7.89 -8.15 3.32
C VAL A 83 8.01 -8.84 4.67
N THR A 84 7.86 -10.16 4.64
CA THR A 84 8.13 -11.05 5.78
C THR A 84 8.88 -12.28 5.29
N THR A 85 9.70 -12.86 6.16
CA THR A 85 10.46 -14.08 5.84
C THR A 85 9.55 -15.28 5.62
N GLU A 86 8.59 -15.49 6.51
CA GLU A 86 7.66 -16.61 6.42
C GLU A 86 6.26 -16.20 6.89
N LEU A 87 5.26 -16.86 6.33
CA LEU A 87 3.90 -16.89 6.87
C LEU A 87 3.79 -18.07 7.81
N ALA A 88 3.78 -17.81 9.12
CA ALA A 88 3.69 -18.87 10.12
C ALA A 88 2.43 -19.74 9.86
N PRO A 89 2.56 -21.07 9.76
CA PRO A 89 1.43 -21.97 9.53
C PRO A 89 0.32 -21.79 10.56
N GLY A 90 -0.93 -21.71 10.12
CA GLY A 90 -2.11 -21.49 10.95
C GLY A 90 -2.28 -20.06 11.49
N SER A 91 -1.30 -19.18 11.28
CA SER A 91 -1.38 -17.81 11.79
C SER A 91 -2.52 -17.01 11.15
N LEU A 92 -3.03 -16.01 11.88
CA LEU A 92 -4.07 -15.11 11.37
C LEU A 92 -3.64 -14.41 10.07
N LEU A 93 -2.36 -14.06 9.94
CA LEU A 93 -1.82 -13.45 8.72
C LEU A 93 -1.83 -14.43 7.54
N GLN A 94 -1.43 -15.69 7.75
CA GLN A 94 -1.50 -16.71 6.70
C GLN A 94 -2.96 -16.94 6.27
N ARG A 95 -3.87 -17.10 7.24
CA ARG A 95 -5.31 -17.28 6.96
C ARG A 95 -5.91 -16.09 6.22
N PHE A 96 -5.46 -14.86 6.51
CA PHE A 96 -5.87 -13.68 5.76
C PHE A 96 -5.35 -13.69 4.32
N VAL A 97 -4.07 -14.06 4.14
CA VAL A 97 -3.45 -14.16 2.82
C VAL A 97 -4.14 -15.21 1.95
N ASP A 98 -4.42 -16.39 2.51
CA ASP A 98 -4.97 -17.54 1.78
C ASP A 98 -6.50 -17.62 1.84
N GLY A 99 -7.17 -16.73 2.57
CA GLY A 99 -8.62 -16.68 2.72
C GLY A 99 -9.35 -16.19 1.46
N ASP A 100 -10.67 -16.07 1.53
CA ASP A 100 -11.48 -15.43 0.50
C ASP A 100 -11.65 -13.93 0.76
N ASP A 101 -12.29 -13.23 -0.18
CA ASP A 101 -12.47 -11.78 -0.11
C ASP A 101 -13.45 -11.37 0.99
N GLU A 102 -14.45 -12.22 1.32
CA GLU A 102 -15.35 -11.96 2.45
C GLU A 102 -14.57 -11.96 3.77
N PHE A 103 -13.73 -12.96 3.98
CA PHE A 103 -12.83 -13.02 5.11
C PHE A 103 -11.90 -11.81 5.12
N ARG A 104 -11.20 -11.52 4.01
CA ARG A 104 -10.28 -10.37 3.96
C ARG A 104 -10.97 -9.05 4.26
N ASN A 105 -12.15 -8.81 3.67
CA ASN A 105 -12.92 -7.59 3.91
C ASN A 105 -13.40 -7.46 5.35
N SER A 106 -13.74 -8.58 5.99
CA SER A 106 -14.13 -8.59 7.40
C SER A 106 -12.96 -8.38 8.37
N ARG A 107 -11.72 -8.48 7.90
CA ARG A 107 -10.50 -8.51 8.73
C ARG A 107 -9.52 -7.37 8.47
N LEU A 108 -9.47 -6.83 7.25
CA LEU A 108 -8.55 -5.75 6.90
C LEU A 108 -8.94 -4.49 7.67
N LYS A 109 -8.06 -4.04 8.56
CA LYS A 109 -8.26 -2.89 9.44
C LYS A 109 -7.23 -1.81 9.15
N LEU A 110 -7.69 -0.56 9.16
CA LEU A 110 -6.86 0.63 9.08
C LEU A 110 -7.00 1.43 10.37
N ILE A 111 -5.88 1.88 10.91
CA ILE A 111 -5.83 2.89 11.98
C ILE A 111 -5.19 4.14 11.40
N PRO A 112 -5.98 5.18 11.07
CA PRO A 112 -5.44 6.44 10.64
C PRO A 112 -5.10 7.34 11.85
N SER A 113 -4.15 8.24 11.68
CA SER A 113 -3.95 9.38 12.57
C SER A 113 -3.40 10.55 11.75
N VAL A 114 -3.77 11.77 12.10
CA VAL A 114 -3.27 12.98 11.43
C VAL A 114 -2.51 13.85 12.44
N PRO A 115 -1.22 13.55 12.70
CA PRO A 115 -0.40 14.33 13.64
C PRO A 115 -0.29 15.81 13.27
N LYS A 116 -0.29 16.13 11.96
CA LYS A 116 -0.21 17.51 11.47
C LYS A 116 -1.28 17.75 10.42
N GLY A 117 -2.15 18.70 10.68
CA GLY A 117 -3.23 19.11 9.79
C GLY A 117 -4.18 20.11 10.44
N SER A 118 -5.03 20.74 9.64
CA SER A 118 -6.10 21.60 10.18
C SER A 118 -7.05 20.76 11.05
N TRP A 119 -7.75 21.42 11.97
CA TRP A 119 -8.71 20.73 12.85
C TRP A 119 -9.81 20.02 12.04
N ILE A 120 -10.32 20.65 10.97
CA ILE A 120 -11.34 20.07 10.09
C ILE A 120 -10.83 18.78 9.41
N VAL A 121 -9.59 18.76 8.91
CA VAL A 121 -9.01 17.55 8.30
C VAL A 121 -8.85 16.44 9.33
N ARG A 122 -8.36 16.76 10.54
CA ARG A 122 -8.21 15.79 11.63
C ARG A 122 -9.55 15.17 12.01
N GLN A 123 -10.60 15.98 12.09
CA GLN A 123 -11.94 15.50 12.42
C GLN A 123 -12.54 14.63 11.30
N SER A 124 -12.34 15.00 10.03
CA SER A 124 -12.88 14.27 8.88
C SER A 124 -12.19 12.93 8.65
N VAL A 125 -10.87 12.85 8.80
CA VAL A 125 -10.12 11.58 8.72
C VAL A 125 -10.39 10.71 9.95
N GLY A 126 -10.49 11.34 11.13
CA GLY A 126 -10.64 10.67 12.40
C GLY A 126 -9.36 9.98 12.87
N SER A 127 -9.44 9.33 14.03
CA SER A 127 -8.37 8.50 14.62
C SER A 127 -8.87 7.13 15.08
N THR A 128 -10.11 6.79 14.72
CA THR A 128 -10.77 5.55 15.14
C THR A 128 -10.39 4.44 14.16
N PRO A 129 -9.95 3.27 14.64
CA PRO A 129 -9.76 2.10 13.79
C PRO A 129 -11.01 1.78 12.97
N CYS A 130 -10.87 1.50 11.68
CA CYS A 130 -11.96 1.10 10.81
C CYS A 130 -11.64 -0.22 10.09
N LEU A 131 -12.67 -1.03 9.85
CA LEU A 131 -12.57 -2.19 8.95
C LEU A 131 -12.56 -1.67 7.51
N LEU A 132 -11.37 -1.48 6.95
CA LEU A 132 -11.14 -0.85 5.66
C LEU A 132 -11.90 -1.57 4.54
N GLY A 133 -11.86 -2.91 4.52
CA GLY A 133 -12.55 -3.72 3.51
C GLY A 133 -14.09 -3.71 3.63
N LYS A 134 -14.65 -3.07 4.65
CA LYS A 134 -16.10 -2.76 4.74
C LYS A 134 -16.42 -1.31 4.39
N ALA A 135 -15.43 -0.42 4.47
CA ALA A 135 -15.61 1.01 4.29
C ALA A 135 -15.40 1.46 2.83
N VAL A 136 -14.54 0.74 2.11
CA VAL A 136 -14.19 0.96 0.70
C VAL A 136 -14.01 -0.39 0.01
N ASP A 137 -14.09 -0.39 -1.31
CA ASP A 137 -13.92 -1.58 -2.12
C ASP A 137 -12.43 -1.93 -2.13
N CYS A 138 -12.14 -3.20 -1.84
CA CYS A 138 -10.80 -3.74 -1.87
C CYS A 138 -10.76 -4.88 -2.88
N ASN A 139 -9.83 -4.81 -3.83
CA ASN A 139 -9.57 -5.90 -4.78
C ASN A 139 -8.29 -6.63 -4.36
N TYR A 140 -8.37 -7.96 -4.24
CA TYR A 140 -7.30 -8.79 -3.71
C TYR A 140 -6.68 -9.65 -4.79
N ILE A 141 -5.38 -9.54 -4.96
CA ILE A 141 -4.65 -10.24 -6.02
C ILE A 141 -3.61 -11.13 -5.36
N ARG A 142 -3.94 -12.42 -5.28
CA ARG A 142 -3.05 -13.44 -4.74
C ARG A 142 -2.14 -13.97 -5.84
N GLY A 143 -0.84 -13.73 -5.74
CA GLY A 143 0.20 -14.43 -6.51
C GLY A 143 0.74 -15.62 -5.74
N ALA A 144 1.89 -16.20 -6.11
CA ALA A 144 2.50 -17.28 -5.32
C ALA A 144 3.21 -16.75 -4.05
N LYS A 145 3.99 -15.67 -4.19
CA LYS A 145 4.81 -15.07 -3.12
C LYS A 145 4.34 -13.68 -2.68
N TYR A 146 3.14 -13.27 -3.09
CA TYR A 146 2.60 -11.99 -2.68
C TYR A 146 1.08 -11.99 -2.63
N LEU A 147 0.56 -11.05 -1.85
CA LEU A 147 -0.82 -10.58 -1.89
C LEU A 147 -0.78 -9.08 -2.15
N GLU A 148 -1.44 -8.63 -3.23
CA GLU A 148 -1.70 -7.22 -3.47
C GLU A 148 -3.13 -6.88 -3.07
N ILE A 149 -3.29 -5.71 -2.46
CA ILE A 149 -4.57 -5.15 -2.00
C ILE A 149 -4.71 -3.77 -2.64
N ASP A 150 -5.55 -3.68 -3.66
CA ASP A 150 -5.97 -2.42 -4.26
C ASP A 150 -7.12 -1.84 -3.42
N VAL A 151 -6.89 -0.69 -2.80
CA VAL A 151 -7.85 0.01 -1.93
C VAL A 151 -8.43 1.20 -2.69
N ASP A 152 -9.67 1.08 -3.17
CA ASP A 152 -10.33 2.13 -3.96
C ASP A 152 -11.04 3.14 -3.06
N ILE A 153 -10.38 4.24 -2.75
CA ILE A 153 -10.97 5.33 -1.95
C ILE A 153 -12.20 5.94 -2.63
N GLY A 154 -12.27 5.85 -3.96
CA GLY A 154 -13.36 6.40 -4.77
C GLY A 154 -14.68 5.64 -4.67
N SER A 155 -14.66 4.38 -4.21
CA SER A 155 -15.87 3.57 -4.12
C SER A 155 -16.83 4.03 -3.00
N SER A 156 -16.31 4.82 -2.05
CA SER A 156 -17.07 5.32 -0.90
C SER A 156 -17.32 6.82 -1.00
N THR A 157 -18.59 7.22 -0.96
CA THR A 157 -18.98 8.64 -0.95
C THR A 157 -18.42 9.38 0.25
N VAL A 158 -18.34 8.71 1.40
CA VAL A 158 -17.75 9.27 2.63
C VAL A 158 -16.25 9.46 2.46
N ALA A 159 -15.52 8.44 2.01
CA ALA A 159 -14.08 8.52 1.84
C ALA A 159 -13.69 9.55 0.77
N ASN A 160 -14.44 9.62 -0.33
CA ASN A 160 -14.24 10.61 -1.38
C ASN A 160 -14.54 12.05 -0.90
N GLY A 161 -15.55 12.22 -0.02
CA GLY A 161 -15.81 13.49 0.65
C GLY A 161 -14.63 13.95 1.53
N VAL A 162 -14.03 13.03 2.31
CA VAL A 162 -12.82 13.31 3.10
C VAL A 162 -11.64 13.66 2.19
N LEU A 163 -11.47 12.93 1.09
CA LEU A 163 -10.42 13.18 0.11
C LEU A 163 -10.49 14.60 -0.47
N GLY A 164 -11.68 15.10 -0.77
CA GLY A 164 -11.89 16.48 -1.26
C GLY A 164 -11.36 17.55 -0.30
N LEU A 165 -11.38 17.29 1.02
CA LEU A 165 -10.81 18.18 2.04
C LEU A 165 -9.29 18.04 2.13
N VAL A 166 -8.77 16.83 1.95
CA VAL A 166 -7.35 16.50 2.10
C VAL A 166 -6.53 16.97 0.91
N ILE A 167 -7.02 16.78 -0.33
CA ILE A 167 -6.25 16.99 -1.57
C ILE A 167 -5.67 18.41 -1.66
N GLY A 168 -6.45 19.43 -1.30
CA GLY A 168 -6.03 20.83 -1.42
C GLY A 168 -4.97 21.26 -0.41
N VAL A 169 -4.80 20.51 0.68
CA VAL A 169 -3.88 20.85 1.78
C VAL A 169 -2.82 19.78 2.02
N ILE A 170 -2.76 18.75 1.17
CA ILE A 170 -1.97 17.53 1.36
C ILE A 170 -0.46 17.78 1.54
N THR A 171 0.07 18.85 0.94
CA THR A 171 1.47 19.30 1.10
C THR A 171 1.79 19.83 2.50
N SER A 172 0.79 20.11 3.33
CA SER A 172 0.95 20.58 4.72
C SER A 172 0.66 19.50 5.77
N LEU A 173 0.14 18.35 5.33
CA LEU A 173 -0.31 17.28 6.21
C LEU A 173 0.80 16.29 6.56
N VAL A 174 0.62 15.67 7.71
CA VAL A 174 1.29 14.42 8.09
C VAL A 174 0.20 13.45 8.50
N VAL A 175 0.19 12.27 7.89
CA VAL A 175 -0.79 11.21 8.10
C VAL A 175 -0.05 9.91 8.42
N ASP A 176 -0.45 9.28 9.52
CA ASP A 176 -0.04 7.94 9.89
C ASP A 176 -1.11 6.95 9.50
N MET A 177 -0.70 5.82 8.96
CA MET A 177 -1.57 4.71 8.59
C MET A 177 -0.96 3.42 9.09
N ALA A 178 -1.69 2.68 9.91
CA ALA A 178 -1.33 1.32 10.29
C ALA A 178 -2.35 0.34 9.70
N PHE A 179 -1.85 -0.65 8.96
CA PHE A 179 -2.66 -1.70 8.34
C PHE A 179 -2.54 -2.98 9.17
N LEU A 180 -3.67 -3.55 9.57
CA LEU A 180 -3.73 -4.71 10.45
C LEU A 180 -4.72 -5.75 9.92
N VAL A 181 -4.52 -6.99 10.35
CA VAL A 181 -5.53 -8.05 10.29
C VAL A 181 -6.19 -8.14 11.66
N GLN A 182 -7.49 -7.83 11.71
CA GLN A 182 -8.31 -7.85 12.92
C GLN A 182 -8.48 -9.26 13.47
N ALA A 183 -8.21 -9.42 14.76
CA ALA A 183 -8.62 -10.59 15.53
C ALA A 183 -10.10 -10.43 15.94
N ASN A 184 -10.88 -11.50 15.82
CA ASN A 184 -12.28 -11.55 16.26
C ASN A 184 -12.47 -12.51 17.45
N THR A 185 -11.53 -13.43 17.65
CA THR A 185 -11.54 -14.39 18.77
C THR A 185 -10.31 -14.20 19.66
N THR A 186 -10.37 -14.73 20.88
CA THR A 186 -9.28 -14.59 21.86
C THR A 186 -8.00 -15.29 21.41
N ASP A 187 -8.10 -16.42 20.71
CA ASP A 187 -6.96 -17.16 20.14
C ASP A 187 -6.30 -16.44 18.95
N GLU A 188 -7.01 -15.51 18.32
CA GLU A 188 -6.49 -14.66 17.25
C GLU A 188 -5.70 -13.46 17.77
N LEU A 189 -5.77 -13.16 19.07
CA LEU A 189 -5.05 -12.04 19.66
C LEU A 189 -3.56 -12.36 19.89
N PRO A 190 -2.68 -11.36 19.78
CA PRO A 190 -2.98 -9.97 19.39
C PRO A 190 -3.25 -9.82 17.88
N GLU A 191 -3.98 -8.76 17.51
CA GLU A 191 -4.17 -8.38 16.10
C GLU A 191 -2.82 -8.28 15.37
N ARG A 192 -2.81 -8.65 14.08
CA ARG A 192 -1.56 -8.75 13.32
C ARG A 192 -1.32 -7.48 12.52
N LEU A 193 -0.34 -6.68 12.95
CA LEU A 193 0.15 -5.53 12.17
C LEU A 193 0.86 -6.03 10.89
N ILE A 194 0.31 -5.66 9.75
CA ILE A 194 0.95 -5.84 8.44
C ILE A 194 2.10 -4.85 8.37
N GLY A 195 1.80 -3.55 8.52
CA GLY A 195 2.80 -2.50 8.55
C GLY A 195 2.20 -1.15 8.90
N ALA A 196 3.07 -0.20 9.22
CA ALA A 196 2.68 1.18 9.50
C ALA A 196 3.57 2.13 8.71
N VAL A 197 2.97 3.21 8.22
CA VAL A 197 3.63 4.23 7.42
C VAL A 197 3.22 5.61 7.89
N ARG A 198 4.17 6.54 7.84
CA ARG A 198 3.90 7.97 7.97
C ARG A 198 4.14 8.59 6.62
N VAL A 199 3.13 9.28 6.10
CA VAL A 199 3.22 10.04 4.86
C VAL A 199 3.13 11.51 5.20
N SER A 200 4.06 12.30 4.70
CA SER A 200 4.18 13.71 5.05
C SER A 200 4.40 14.55 3.81
N HIS A 201 3.78 15.72 3.80
CA HIS A 201 4.08 16.79 2.85
C HIS A 201 4.04 16.32 1.39
N ILE A 202 3.01 15.53 1.02
CA ILE A 202 2.95 14.91 -0.31
C ILE A 202 2.78 16.00 -1.36
N GLU A 203 3.68 16.02 -2.34
CA GLU A 203 3.54 16.85 -3.52
C GLU A 203 2.89 16.04 -4.65
N LEU A 204 1.68 16.42 -5.07
CA LEU A 204 0.96 15.73 -6.14
C LEU A 204 1.73 15.76 -7.48
N SER A 205 2.44 16.86 -7.75
CA SER A 205 3.27 17.00 -8.95
C SER A 205 4.43 16.00 -9.01
N SER A 206 4.95 15.58 -7.85
CA SER A 206 6.07 14.62 -7.74
C SER A 206 5.70 13.19 -8.12
N ALA A 207 4.41 12.88 -8.23
CA ALA A 207 3.95 11.56 -8.66
C ALA A 207 4.47 11.23 -10.06
N ILE A 208 4.95 10.00 -10.23
CA ILE A 208 5.59 9.51 -11.43
C ILE A 208 4.54 8.85 -12.32
N VAL A 209 4.58 9.14 -13.63
CA VAL A 209 3.83 8.32 -14.60
C VAL A 209 4.61 7.03 -14.78
N PRO A 210 4.06 5.89 -14.32
CA PRO A 210 4.84 4.68 -14.24
C PRO A 210 5.02 4.10 -15.66
N LYS A 211 6.23 3.64 -15.99
CA LYS A 211 6.49 2.86 -17.21
C LYS A 211 6.18 1.40 -16.95
N LEU A 212 4.93 1.13 -16.61
CA LEU A 212 4.45 -0.23 -16.41
C LEU A 212 3.87 -0.68 -17.74
N ASP A 213 4.31 -1.84 -18.22
CA ASP A 213 3.68 -2.43 -19.40
C ASP A 213 2.18 -2.56 -19.09
N PRO A 214 1.28 -1.96 -19.89
CA PRO A 214 -0.15 -2.25 -19.79
C PRO A 214 -0.27 -3.75 -20.06
N GLU A 215 -0.63 -4.52 -19.04
CA GLU A 215 -0.53 -5.98 -19.06
C GLU A 215 -1.20 -6.61 -20.28
N LEU A 216 -0.60 -7.73 -20.73
CA LEU A 216 -1.23 -8.78 -21.53
C LEU A 216 -2.54 -9.18 -20.83
N LEU A 217 -3.67 -8.68 -21.32
CA LEU A 217 -5.03 -9.07 -20.91
C LEU A 217 -5.47 -10.40 -21.54
N GLU A 218 -4.57 -11.39 -21.62
CA GLU A 218 -4.90 -12.74 -22.13
C GLU A 218 -4.96 -13.79 -21.02
#